data_AF-A0A4Q3D7I5-F1
#
_entry.id   AF-A0A4Q3D7I5-F1
#
_cell.length_a   1.000
_cell.length_b   1.000
_cell.length_c   1.000
_cell.angle_alpha   90.00
_cell.angle_beta   90.00
_cell.angle_gamma   90.00
#
_symmetry.space_group_name_H-M   'P 1'
#
loop_
_entity.id
_entity.type
_entity.pdbx_description
1 polymer ?
#
loop_
_entity_poly.entity_id
_entity_poly.type
_entity_poly.pdbx_seq_one_letter_code
_entity_poly.pdbx_strand_id
1 'polypeptide(L)'
;MQKILPFSLLVFLFIFCGCGNNSQPKTDTQKDTVKTASAQTSTQKNILFFGNSLTAGYGLDDPGSESFPSIIQHDLDSLKLPYKAINGGLSGETTSDGKNRINWQLRQPIEVFVLELGANDGLRGIPVTETEVNLQSIIDQVKARYPKVKMILTGMQV
;
A
#
# COMPACT_ATOMS: atom_id res chain seq x y z
N MET A 1 30.88 -42.96 38.01
CA MET A 1 29.68 -43.77 37.71
C MET A 1 29.19 -43.37 36.32
N GLN A 2 29.37 -44.29 35.35
CA GLN A 2 28.73 -44.30 34.01
C GLN A 2 27.21 -44.03 34.14
N LYS A 3 26.53 -43.42 33.18
CA LYS A 3 26.34 -43.95 31.82
C LYS A 3 26.18 -42.86 30.76
N ILE A 4 26.88 -43.14 29.67
CA ILE A 4 26.83 -42.58 28.33
C ILE A 4 25.86 -43.49 27.56
N LEU A 5 24.94 -42.95 26.75
CA LEU A 5 24.51 -43.64 25.53
C LEU A 5 23.88 -42.66 24.50
N PRO A 6 24.51 -42.48 23.33
CA PRO A 6 23.94 -41.88 22.13
C PRO A 6 23.60 -42.95 21.09
N PHE A 7 22.40 -42.91 20.50
CA PHE A 7 21.96 -43.75 19.37
C PHE A 7 20.56 -43.23 18.96
N SER A 8 20.11 -43.09 17.71
CA SER A 8 20.62 -43.36 16.38
C SER A 8 19.65 -42.71 15.40
N LEU A 9 20.20 -42.13 14.34
CA LEU A 9 19.73 -42.15 12.95
C LEU A 9 18.38 -42.83 12.68
N LEU A 10 17.43 -42.08 12.10
CA LEU A 10 16.43 -42.65 11.19
C LEU A 10 16.11 -41.65 10.07
N VAL A 11 16.86 -41.77 8.99
CA VAL A 11 16.58 -41.18 7.67
C VAL A 11 15.48 -42.02 7.04
N PHE A 12 14.35 -41.42 6.69
CA PHE A 12 13.38 -42.03 5.78
C PHE A 12 13.30 -41.21 4.49
N LEU A 13 14.15 -41.61 3.55
CA LEU A 13 14.16 -41.20 2.16
C LEU A 13 13.25 -42.15 1.38
N PHE A 14 12.04 -41.73 1.02
CA PHE A 14 11.21 -42.44 0.04
C PHE A 14 11.36 -41.76 -1.32
N ILE A 15 12.34 -42.24 -2.08
CA ILE A 15 12.40 -42.10 -3.53
C ILE A 15 11.48 -43.19 -4.11
N PHE A 16 10.39 -42.78 -4.75
CA PHE A 16 9.74 -43.61 -5.76
C PHE A 16 9.89 -42.93 -7.12
N CYS A 17 10.86 -43.46 -7.87
CA CYS A 17 10.99 -43.28 -9.30
C CYS A 17 9.94 -44.17 -9.97
N GLY A 18 9.00 -43.55 -10.70
CA GLY A 18 8.03 -44.25 -11.53
C GLY A 18 8.03 -43.66 -12.93
N CYS A 19 9.01 -44.04 -13.75
CA CYS A 19 8.95 -43.85 -15.21
C CYS A 19 8.19 -45.04 -15.80
N GLY A 20 6.99 -44.79 -16.30
CA GLY A 20 6.09 -45.79 -16.87
C GLY A 20 5.55 -45.35 -18.22
N ASN A 21 6.36 -45.64 -19.24
CA ASN A 21 6.07 -45.86 -20.66
C ASN A 21 5.27 -44.86 -21.52
N ASN A 22 5.86 -44.66 -22.69
CA ASN A 22 5.48 -43.80 -23.80
C ASN A 22 4.25 -44.37 -24.53
N SER A 23 3.20 -43.57 -24.70
CA SER A 23 2.12 -43.82 -25.66
C SER A 23 1.49 -42.50 -26.05
N GLN A 24 1.90 -41.99 -27.21
CA GLN A 24 1.22 -40.92 -27.94
C GLN A 24 -0.10 -41.46 -28.50
N PRO A 25 -1.19 -40.70 -28.39
CA PRO A 25 -2.22 -40.68 -29.41
C PRO A 25 -2.36 -39.28 -30.01
N LYS A 26 -1.91 -39.19 -31.27
CA LYS A 26 -2.56 -38.56 -32.43
C LYS A 26 -3.44 -37.33 -32.17
N THR A 27 -2.96 -36.24 -32.75
CA THR A 27 -3.67 -35.06 -33.23
C THR A 27 -5.08 -35.34 -33.74
N ASP A 28 -6.09 -34.80 -33.06
CA ASP A 28 -7.34 -34.37 -33.69
C ASP A 28 -7.50 -32.87 -33.43
N THR A 29 -7.48 -32.12 -34.52
CA THR A 29 -7.60 -30.65 -34.50
C THR A 29 -9.07 -30.30 -34.37
N GLN A 30 -9.55 -30.17 -33.14
CA GLN A 30 -10.81 -29.48 -32.85
C GLN A 30 -10.50 -27.99 -32.68
N LYS A 31 -10.89 -27.21 -33.68
CA LYS A 31 -10.75 -25.75 -33.72
C LYS A 31 -11.82 -25.12 -32.83
N ASP A 32 -11.69 -25.31 -31.53
CA ASP A 32 -12.43 -24.52 -30.56
C ASP A 32 -11.90 -23.10 -30.60
N THR A 33 -12.73 -22.22 -31.12
CA THR A 33 -12.46 -20.78 -31.14
C THR A 33 -12.70 -20.27 -29.73
N VAL A 34 -11.76 -20.55 -28.83
CA VAL A 34 -11.69 -19.88 -27.53
C VAL A 34 -11.43 -18.42 -27.84
N LYS A 35 -12.50 -17.63 -27.82
CA LYS A 35 -12.46 -16.18 -27.70
C LYS A 35 -11.75 -15.90 -26.39
N THR A 36 -10.42 -15.80 -26.44
CA THR A 36 -9.60 -15.27 -25.36
C THR A 36 -10.06 -13.84 -25.13
N ALA A 37 -11.04 -13.67 -24.25
CA ALA A 37 -11.32 -12.40 -23.64
C ALA A 37 -10.02 -11.98 -22.98
N SER A 38 -9.33 -11.01 -23.58
CA SER A 38 -8.22 -10.31 -22.95
C SER A 38 -8.78 -9.76 -21.65
N ALA A 39 -8.44 -10.42 -20.54
CA ALA A 39 -8.65 -9.85 -19.23
C ALA A 39 -7.80 -8.58 -19.21
N GLN A 40 -8.44 -7.42 -19.42
CA GLN A 40 -7.84 -6.15 -19.04
C GLN A 40 -7.54 -6.26 -17.56
N THR A 41 -6.27 -6.48 -17.23
CA THR A 41 -5.77 -6.26 -15.89
C THR A 41 -6.00 -4.78 -15.62
N SER A 42 -7.09 -4.45 -14.92
CA SER A 42 -7.27 -3.12 -14.37
C SER A 42 -6.09 -2.89 -13.45
N THR A 43 -5.10 -2.14 -13.91
CA THR A 43 -3.94 -1.79 -13.10
C THR A 43 -4.46 -0.95 -11.94
N GLN A 44 -4.57 -1.56 -10.76
CA GLN A 44 -5.04 -0.90 -9.55
C GLN A 44 -4.18 0.34 -9.30
N LYS A 45 -4.83 1.48 -9.12
CA LYS A 45 -4.20 2.79 -8.96
C LYS A 45 -4.17 3.16 -7.49
N ASN A 46 -3.07 3.71 -6.99
CA ASN A 46 -2.99 4.06 -5.57
C ASN A 46 -3.38 5.51 -5.32
N ILE A 47 -4.15 5.72 -4.25
CA ILE A 47 -4.41 7.01 -3.60
C ILE A 47 -3.64 6.97 -2.28
N LEU A 48 -2.64 7.84 -2.13
CA LEU A 48 -1.91 7.96 -0.87
C LEU A 48 -2.56 9.06 -0.02
N PHE A 49 -3.07 8.67 1.14
CA PHE A 49 -3.51 9.59 2.19
C PHE A 49 -2.34 9.82 3.15
N PHE A 50 -1.72 10.98 3.03
CA PHE A 50 -0.52 11.35 3.79
C PHE A 50 -0.89 12.42 4.82
N GLY A 51 -0.89 12.03 6.09
CA GLY A 51 -1.25 12.97 7.14
C GLY A 51 -0.91 12.52 8.55
N ASN A 52 -1.60 13.10 9.53
CA ASN A 52 -1.34 12.86 10.95
C ASN A 52 -2.33 11.85 11.55
N SER A 53 -2.70 12.04 12.82
CA SER A 53 -3.71 11.29 13.57
C SER A 53 -5.08 11.24 12.90
N LEU A 54 -5.51 12.31 12.23
CA LEU A 54 -6.80 12.31 11.52
C LEU A 54 -6.79 11.28 10.39
N THR A 55 -5.70 11.23 9.63
CA THR A 55 -5.47 10.20 8.62
C THR A 55 -5.25 8.82 9.23
N ALA A 56 -4.50 8.73 10.34
CA ALA A 56 -4.20 7.46 11.00
C ALA A 56 -5.42 6.79 11.65
N GLY A 57 -6.51 7.54 11.89
CA GLY A 57 -7.68 7.04 12.63
C GLY A 57 -7.43 6.95 14.14
N TYR A 58 -6.65 7.88 14.70
CA TYR A 58 -6.38 7.90 16.14
C TYR A 58 -7.68 8.07 16.95
N GLY A 59 -7.87 7.21 17.95
CA GLY A 59 -9.05 7.23 18.82
C GLY A 59 -10.24 6.41 18.30
N LEU A 60 -10.11 5.77 17.14
CA LEU A 60 -11.10 4.81 16.63
C LEU A 60 -10.85 3.42 17.23
N ASP A 61 -11.92 2.64 17.38
CA ASP A 61 -11.85 1.28 17.92
C ASP A 61 -11.21 0.33 16.90
N ASP A 62 -11.55 0.49 15.61
CA ASP A 62 -10.89 -0.21 14.50
C ASP A 62 -10.47 0.77 13.39
N PRO A 63 -9.29 1.40 13.51
CA PRO A 63 -8.77 2.30 12.47
C PRO A 63 -8.63 1.62 11.09
N GLY A 64 -8.52 0.29 11.04
CA GLY A 64 -8.41 -0.49 9.81
C GLY A 64 -9.66 -0.43 8.94
N SER A 65 -10.84 -0.25 9.55
CA SER A 65 -12.12 -0.13 8.84
C SER A 65 -12.77 1.25 9.00
N GLU A 66 -12.47 1.97 10.08
CA GLU A 66 -13.16 3.21 10.46
C GLU A 66 -12.39 4.49 10.10
N SER A 67 -11.07 4.41 9.84
CA SER A 67 -10.31 5.60 9.43
C SER A 67 -10.86 6.15 8.12
N PHE A 68 -10.79 7.48 7.92
CA PHE A 68 -11.35 8.07 6.70
C PHE A 68 -10.75 7.51 5.40
N PRO A 69 -9.45 7.11 5.32
CA PRO A 69 -8.94 6.39 4.14
C PRO A 69 -9.61 5.02 3.95
N SER A 70 -9.92 4.31 5.03
CA SER A 70 -10.61 3.01 4.98
C SER A 70 -12.08 3.16 4.56
N ILE A 71 -12.78 4.18 5.05
CA ILE A 71 -14.14 4.50 4.60
C ILE A 71 -14.13 4.84 3.10
N ILE A 72 -13.16 5.64 2.65
CA ILE A 72 -13.00 5.95 1.22
C ILE A 72 -12.69 4.68 0.41
N GLN A 73 -11.89 3.74 0.92
CA GLN A 73 -11.69 2.46 0.25
C GLN A 73 -13.02 1.72 0.04
N HIS A 74 -13.84 1.63 1.09
CA HIS A 74 -15.14 0.98 1.00
C HIS A 74 -16.04 1.63 -0.07
N ASP A 75 -16.04 2.96 -0.15
CA ASP A 75 -16.79 3.70 -1.17
C ASP A 75 -16.24 3.44 -2.59
N LEU A 76 -14.90 3.43 -2.75
CA LEU A 76 -14.26 3.10 -4.03
C LEU A 76 -14.61 1.68 -4.50
N ASP A 77 -14.62 0.71 -3.59
CA ASP A 77 -14.96 -0.69 -3.86
C ASP A 77 -16.44 -0.83 -4.25
N SER A 78 -17.34 -0.16 -3.52
CA SER A 78 -18.77 -0.09 -3.82
C SER A 78 -19.04 0.48 -5.23
N LEU A 79 -18.26 1.49 -5.63
CA LEU A 79 -18.32 2.10 -6.97
C LEU A 79 -17.56 1.30 -8.04
N LYS A 80 -16.90 0.19 -7.68
CA LYS A 80 -16.06 -0.63 -8.57
C LYS A 80 -14.96 0.19 -9.26
N LEU A 81 -14.44 1.20 -8.56
CA LEU A 81 -13.34 2.01 -9.04
C LEU A 81 -12.01 1.29 -8.78
N PRO A 82 -11.07 1.23 -9.75
CA PRO A 82 -9.84 0.46 -9.62
C PRO A 82 -8.78 1.22 -8.79
N TYR A 83 -9.15 1.70 -7.61
CA TYR A 83 -8.28 2.47 -6.72
C TYR A 83 -8.05 1.76 -5.38
N LYS A 84 -6.84 1.88 -4.86
CA LYS A 84 -6.46 1.48 -3.51
C LYS A 84 -6.14 2.71 -2.68
N ALA A 85 -6.89 2.93 -1.61
CA ALA A 85 -6.55 3.88 -0.57
C ALA A 85 -5.42 3.29 0.29
N ILE A 86 -4.29 4.02 0.34
CA ILE A 86 -3.16 3.72 1.20
C ILE A 86 -3.19 4.71 2.35
N ASN A 87 -3.40 4.21 3.57
CA ASN A 87 -3.31 5.02 4.77
C ASN A 87 -1.83 5.22 5.13
N GLY A 88 -1.32 6.43 4.90
CA GLY A 88 0.01 6.88 5.27
C GLY A 88 0.00 7.84 6.46
N GLY A 89 -1.03 7.79 7.30
CA GLY A 89 -1.18 8.61 8.49
C GLY A 89 -0.23 8.22 9.62
N LEU A 90 0.33 9.20 10.32
CA LEU A 90 1.12 8.98 11.53
C LEU A 90 0.77 9.98 12.62
N SER A 91 0.21 9.49 13.73
CA SER A 91 -0.30 10.32 14.81
C SER A 91 0.74 11.26 15.41
N GLY A 92 0.36 12.51 15.62
CA GLY A 92 1.19 13.54 16.25
C GLY A 92 2.20 14.21 15.32
N GLU A 93 2.24 13.87 14.04
CA GLU A 93 3.16 14.51 13.08
C GLU A 93 2.84 15.98 12.80
N THR A 94 3.90 16.77 12.72
CA THR A 94 3.91 18.12 12.15
C THR A 94 4.22 18.09 10.65
N THR A 95 4.13 19.23 9.98
CA THR A 95 4.57 19.36 8.58
C THR A 95 6.06 19.08 8.40
N SER A 96 6.89 19.39 9.40
CA SER A 96 8.33 19.12 9.37
C SER A 96 8.62 17.61 9.38
N ASP A 97 7.92 16.86 10.23
CA ASP A 97 8.01 15.39 10.28
C ASP A 97 7.60 14.77 8.95
N GLY A 98 6.45 15.20 8.42
CA GLY A 98 5.94 14.77 7.11
C GLY A 98 6.95 15.02 5.98
N LYS A 99 7.53 16.23 5.93
CA LYS A 99 8.58 16.59 4.96
C LYS A 99 9.76 15.62 5.00
N ASN A 100 10.18 15.19 6.18
CA ASN A 100 11.32 14.30 6.33
C ASN A 100 11.04 12.86 5.89
N ARG A 101 9.78 12.39 5.96
CA ARG A 101 9.42 11.00 5.62
C ARG A 101 8.80 10.79 4.24
N ILE A 102 8.40 11.86 3.54
CA ILE A 102 7.61 11.73 2.29
C ILE A 102 8.30 10.83 1.25
N ASN A 103 9.62 10.92 1.10
CA ASN A 103 10.35 10.12 0.10
C ASN A 103 10.24 8.60 0.32
N TRP A 104 10.02 8.14 1.56
CA TRP A 104 9.68 6.74 1.80
C TRP A 104 8.29 6.46 1.22
N GLN A 105 7.27 7.21 1.58
CA GLN A 105 5.91 6.95 1.10
C GLN A 105 5.78 6.95 -0.44
N LEU A 106 6.69 7.64 -1.15
CA LEU A 106 6.74 7.68 -2.62
C LEU A 106 7.45 6.48 -3.29
N ARG A 107 7.86 5.45 -2.56
CA ARG A 107 8.47 4.23 -3.16
C ARG A 107 7.47 3.40 -3.97
N GLN A 108 6.18 3.55 -3.73
CA GLN A 108 5.11 2.92 -4.52
C GLN A 108 4.53 3.94 -5.52
N PRO A 109 4.13 3.51 -6.74
CA PRO A 109 3.45 4.39 -7.69
C PRO A 109 2.14 4.92 -7.12
N ILE A 110 1.85 6.21 -7.29
CA ILE A 110 0.60 6.85 -6.86
C ILE A 110 0.01 7.70 -7.99
N GLU A 111 -1.31 7.73 -8.06
CA GLU A 111 -2.07 8.51 -9.05
C GLU A 111 -2.75 9.72 -8.41
N VAL A 112 -3.08 9.61 -7.11
CA VAL A 112 -3.65 10.67 -6.30
C VAL A 112 -2.86 10.77 -4.99
N PHE A 113 -2.55 11.98 -4.57
CA PHE A 113 -1.91 12.30 -3.30
C PHE A 113 -2.81 13.25 -2.51
N VAL A 114 -3.19 12.83 -1.30
CA VAL A 114 -3.99 13.63 -0.37
C VAL A 114 -3.07 14.04 0.78
N LEU A 115 -2.91 15.35 0.98
CA LEU A 115 -2.05 15.93 2.00
C LEU A 115 -2.91 16.50 3.14
N GLU A 116 -2.75 15.94 4.34
CA GLU A 116 -3.44 16.32 5.57
C GLU A 116 -2.42 16.56 6.70
N LEU A 117 -1.78 17.73 6.70
CA LEU A 117 -0.85 18.14 7.75
C LEU A 117 -1.03 19.63 8.08
N GLY A 118 -0.59 20.03 9.27
CA GLY A 118 -0.67 21.41 9.76
C GLY A 118 -1.45 21.58 11.05
N ALA A 119 -2.35 20.66 11.40
CA ALA A 119 -3.10 20.74 12.66
C ALA A 119 -2.16 20.73 13.88
N ASN A 120 -1.19 19.81 13.93
CA ASN A 120 -0.22 19.75 15.04
C ASN A 120 0.74 20.95 15.06
N ASP A 121 1.03 21.55 13.91
CA ASP A 121 1.80 22.80 13.84
C ASP A 121 1.06 23.93 14.55
N GLY A 122 -0.22 24.12 14.20
CA GLY A 122 -1.08 25.12 14.82
C GLY A 122 -1.27 24.89 16.32
N LEU A 123 -1.56 23.65 16.74
CA LEU A 123 -1.69 23.28 18.16
C LEU A 123 -0.39 23.51 18.95
N ARG A 124 0.77 23.46 18.31
CA ARG A 124 2.09 23.67 18.94
C ARG A 124 2.63 25.09 18.78
N GLY A 125 1.89 25.98 18.10
CA GLY A 125 2.32 27.36 17.86
C GLY A 125 3.53 27.48 16.92
N ILE A 126 3.74 26.51 16.01
CA ILE A 126 4.75 26.63 14.96
C ILE A 126 4.33 27.76 14.00
N PRO A 127 5.25 28.63 13.55
CA PRO A 127 4.92 29.72 12.65
C PRO A 127 4.28 29.23 11.34
N VAL A 128 3.20 29.87 10.90
CA VAL A 128 2.50 29.55 9.64
C VAL A 128 3.46 29.55 8.45
N THR A 129 4.45 30.46 8.43
CA THR A 129 5.48 30.52 7.39
C THR A 129 6.32 29.24 7.33
N GLU A 130 6.61 28.61 8.47
CA GLU A 130 7.35 27.34 8.49
C GLU A 130 6.46 26.18 8.01
N THR A 131 5.20 26.16 8.44
CA THR A 131 4.18 25.21 7.96
C THR A 131 4.02 25.29 6.44
N GLU A 132 3.89 26.50 5.87
CA GLU A 132 3.81 26.73 4.43
C GLU A 132 5.05 26.21 3.67
N VAL A 133 6.25 26.54 4.15
CA VAL A 133 7.51 26.08 3.55
C VAL A 133 7.59 24.55 3.55
N ASN A 134 7.21 23.91 4.66
CA ASN A 134 7.25 22.46 4.78
C ASN A 134 6.21 21.78 3.86
N LEU A 135 4.96 22.30 3.82
CA LEU A 135 3.92 21.79 2.92
C LEU A 135 4.33 21.94 1.45
N GLN A 136 4.88 23.09 1.06
CA GLN A 136 5.38 23.30 -0.30
C GLN A 136 6.51 22.32 -0.63
N SER A 137 7.45 22.09 0.30
CA SER A 137 8.52 21.11 0.11
C SER A 137 7.99 19.68 -0.09
N ILE A 138 6.93 19.28 0.62
CA ILE A 138 6.27 17.98 0.41
C ILE A 138 5.66 17.93 -1.00
N ILE A 139 4.93 18.97 -1.40
CA ILE A 139 4.29 19.08 -2.72
C ILE A 139 5.33 18.97 -3.84
N ASP A 140 6.45 19.68 -3.71
CA ASP A 140 7.53 19.69 -4.70
C ASP A 140 8.17 18.31 -4.84
N GLN A 141 8.46 17.63 -3.73
CA GLN A 141 9.02 16.27 -3.74
C GLN A 141 8.07 15.27 -4.41
N VAL A 142 6.77 15.37 -4.11
CA VAL A 142 5.73 14.54 -4.73
C VAL A 142 5.65 14.80 -6.24
N LYS A 143 5.64 16.06 -6.67
CA LYS A 143 5.59 16.44 -8.09
C LYS A 143 6.86 16.12 -8.86
N ALA A 144 8.02 16.22 -8.23
CA ALA A 144 9.29 15.81 -8.83
C ALA A 144 9.29 14.30 -9.15
N ARG A 145 8.71 13.48 -8.25
CA ARG A 145 8.62 12.02 -8.46
C ARG A 145 7.48 11.63 -9.40
N TYR A 146 6.32 12.28 -9.27
CA TYR A 146 5.10 11.96 -10.02
C TYR A 146 4.47 13.23 -10.61
N PRO A 147 4.99 13.77 -11.73
CA PRO A 147 4.55 15.07 -12.28
C PRO A 147 3.04 15.16 -12.58
N LYS A 148 2.43 14.02 -12.95
CA LYS A 148 1.02 13.91 -13.33
C LYS A 148 0.07 13.58 -12.17
N VAL A 149 0.59 13.36 -10.95
CA VAL A 149 -0.22 13.02 -9.78
C VAL A 149 -1.28 14.08 -9.52
N LYS A 150 -2.49 13.66 -9.21
CA LYS A 150 -3.55 14.56 -8.76
C LYS A 150 -3.32 14.88 -7.29
N MET A 151 -3.32 16.18 -6.95
CA MET A 151 -3.08 16.65 -5.59
C MET A 151 -4.41 17.08 -4.97
N ILE A 152 -4.63 16.66 -3.73
CA ILE A 152 -5.71 17.17 -2.87
C ILE A 152 -5.03 17.67 -1.61
N LEU A 153 -5.24 18.94 -1.28
CA LEU A 153 -4.79 19.52 -0.02
C LEU A 153 -6.01 19.66 0.89
N THR A 154 -5.94 19.12 2.10
CA THR A 154 -6.99 19.33 3.10
C THR A 154 -6.66 20.58 3.92
N GLY A 155 -7.60 21.51 3.99
CA GLY A 155 -7.44 22.73 4.78
C GLY A 155 -7.61 22.44 6.27
N MET A 156 -6.67 22.90 7.09
CA MET A 156 -6.75 22.79 8.55
C MET A 156 -7.35 24.08 9.14
N GLN A 157 -8.23 23.92 10.11
CA GLN A 157 -8.73 25.00 10.96
C GLN A 157 -8.53 24.57 12.41
N VAL A 158 -7.80 25.38 13.17
CA VAL A 158 -7.37 25.12 14.54
C VAL A 158 -7.68 26.33 15.41
#